data_AF-W2YS05-F1
#
_entry.id   AF-W2YS05-F1
#
_cell.length_a   1.000
_cell.length_b   1.000
_cell.length_c   1.000
_cell.angle_alpha   90.00
_cell.angle_beta   90.00
_cell.angle_gamma   90.00
#
_symmetry.space_group_name_H-M   'P 1'
#
loop_
_entity.id
_entity.type
_entity.pdbx_description
1 polymer ?
#
loop_
_entity_poly.entity_id
_entity_poly.type
_entity_poly.pdbx_seq_one_letter_code
_entity_poly.pdbx_strand_id
1 'polypeptide(L)'
;MASLSLRSVLLRAPCARFPFASFHSSTGSLRTRAAERSQTGASVSSSSDSTSPLISVRNAATSHGQLDVLLPLPGVMGLTRLGLDDANASVQDLIEAVRHADASLKAVEIATTDGTKLARTVRLGELTSMPFCLRLNHVNVLVESDVAAMDDRRAREESVAFATVKAEIERDPRLILPLHEFYRMCHNAGAEEKVATKWLRELQRRNLVVHFDRSRNPQLENAVILRPYSLESVLTLQNALDSELYNIKHDRKVKERQLAELNSKLKKLQQVENEVHLAARRLPNAQKWVGLTSLTGFYGALMYCVWDVYSWDVMEPITYFIGFTAVLGNSFYSTITKKDPTYSNMWQKRYADRVEILSKQRKLDPTELKKLKACITDLENDITLLSQWEKVDVANPNLH
;
A
#
# COMPACT_ATOMS: atom_id res chain seq x y z
N MET A 1 24.92 -50.62 -21.28
CA MET A 1 25.44 -51.96 -20.99
C MET A 1 25.52 -52.08 -19.47
N ALA A 2 24.42 -52.44 -18.81
CA ALA A 2 23.95 -53.81 -18.59
C ALA A 2 24.78 -54.55 -17.52
N SER A 3 24.34 -54.47 -16.27
CA SER A 3 24.15 -55.60 -15.35
C SER A 3 23.48 -55.06 -14.08
N LEU A 4 22.21 -55.36 -13.77
CA LEU A 4 21.74 -56.62 -13.16
C LEU A 4 22.51 -56.89 -11.85
N SER A 5 21.91 -57.13 -10.67
CA SER A 5 20.54 -57.52 -10.38
C SER A 5 20.35 -57.71 -8.86
N LEU A 6 19.08 -57.69 -8.45
CA LEU A 6 18.45 -58.54 -7.43
C LEU A 6 18.74 -58.34 -5.93
N ARG A 7 17.64 -57.96 -5.23
CA ARG A 7 17.03 -58.62 -4.04
C ARG A 7 17.83 -58.58 -2.73
N SER A 8 17.26 -58.49 -1.54
CA SER A 8 15.88 -58.41 -1.04
C SER A 8 15.95 -58.45 0.50
N VAL A 9 14.93 -57.91 1.16
CA VAL A 9 14.37 -58.40 2.45
C VAL A 9 15.09 -58.01 3.76
N LEU A 10 14.43 -57.09 4.47
CA LEU A 10 14.06 -57.10 5.90
C LEU A 10 14.73 -58.14 6.82
N LEU A 11 15.35 -57.70 7.92
CA LEU A 11 14.86 -57.91 9.31
C LEU A 11 15.94 -57.60 10.37
N ARG A 12 15.46 -56.92 11.44
CA ARG A 12 15.84 -57.01 12.86
C ARG A 12 17.23 -56.57 13.35
N ALA A 13 17.17 -55.79 14.43
CA ALA A 13 18.23 -55.36 15.33
C ALA A 13 19.06 -56.52 15.93
N PRO A 14 20.19 -56.21 16.58
CA PRO A 14 20.16 -56.19 18.05
C PRO A 14 21.00 -55.11 18.75
N CYS A 15 20.69 -54.92 20.03
CA CYS A 15 21.35 -54.09 21.04
C CYS A 15 22.75 -54.58 21.48
N ALA A 16 23.38 -53.71 22.29
CA ALA A 16 24.50 -53.91 23.24
C ALA A 16 25.91 -53.71 22.61
N ARG A 17 26.92 -53.11 23.27
CA ARG A 17 27.22 -52.96 24.71
C ARG A 17 28.35 -51.91 24.90
N PHE A 18 28.34 -51.25 26.06
CA PHE A 18 29.41 -50.62 26.88
C PHE A 18 30.86 -51.14 26.68
N PRO A 19 31.98 -50.45 27.06
CA PRO A 19 32.21 -49.89 28.42
C PRO A 19 33.19 -48.69 28.63
N PHE A 20 33.10 -48.10 29.86
CA PHE A 20 34.16 -47.61 30.80
C PHE A 20 35.25 -46.61 30.31
N ALA A 21 35.85 -45.69 31.08
CA ALA A 21 35.85 -45.27 32.49
C ALA A 21 36.51 -43.86 32.55
N SER A 22 36.33 -43.07 33.61
CA SER A 22 37.35 -42.77 34.66
C SER A 22 37.46 -41.24 34.81
N PHE A 23 37.68 -40.53 35.93
CA PHE A 23 38.09 -40.74 37.34
C PHE A 23 37.36 -39.63 38.19
N HIS A 24 36.87 -39.89 39.42
CA HIS A 24 37.46 -39.51 40.75
C HIS A 24 38.35 -38.23 40.75
N SER A 25 38.38 -37.30 41.71
CA SER A 25 37.83 -37.04 43.07
C SER A 25 38.23 -35.56 43.35
N SER A 26 37.56 -34.67 44.09
CA SER A 26 37.40 -34.69 45.56
C SER A 26 36.96 -33.30 46.07
N THR A 27 36.18 -33.34 47.17
CA THR A 27 36.18 -32.45 48.36
C THR A 27 35.81 -30.97 48.29
N GLY A 28 34.82 -30.59 49.12
CA GLY A 28 34.61 -29.20 49.54
C GLY A 28 33.36 -28.93 50.37
N SER A 29 33.24 -29.58 51.53
CA SER A 29 32.77 -29.01 52.80
C SER A 29 31.45 -28.19 52.87
N LEU A 30 30.48 -28.77 53.58
CA LEU A 30 29.34 -28.11 54.18
C LEU A 30 29.79 -27.11 55.26
N ARG A 31 29.41 -25.83 55.12
CA ARG A 31 29.13 -24.96 56.27
C ARG A 31 27.98 -24.00 55.99
N THR A 32 27.08 -24.02 56.98
CA THR A 32 25.95 -23.16 57.26
C THR A 32 26.36 -21.69 57.44
N ARG A 33 25.53 -20.73 56.98
CA ARG A 33 24.72 -19.80 57.81
C ARG A 33 24.11 -18.66 56.99
N ALA A 34 22.85 -18.37 57.32
CA ALA A 34 22.22 -17.05 57.48
C ALA A 34 22.11 -16.10 56.27
N ALA A 35 20.86 -15.82 55.89
CA ALA A 35 20.42 -14.47 55.57
C ALA A 35 19.12 -14.20 56.34
N GLU A 36 19.14 -13.08 57.05
CA GLU A 36 18.19 -12.66 58.08
C GLU A 36 16.83 -12.24 57.54
N ARG A 37 15.82 -12.44 58.39
CA ARG A 37 14.46 -11.96 58.26
C ARG A 37 14.23 -10.92 59.36
N SER A 38 13.95 -9.68 58.98
CA SER A 38 13.33 -8.64 59.82
C SER A 38 12.05 -8.20 59.11
N GLN A 39 10.89 -8.73 59.50
CA GLN A 39 9.97 -8.20 60.51
C GLN A 39 9.15 -7.00 60.01
N THR A 40 7.88 -7.28 59.66
CA THR A 40 6.74 -6.48 60.08
C THR A 40 5.64 -7.46 60.51
N GLY A 41 5.33 -7.47 61.80
CA GLY A 41 4.37 -8.37 62.40
C GLY A 41 2.93 -7.91 62.26
N ALA A 42 2.01 -8.86 62.25
CA ALA A 42 0.66 -8.72 62.76
C ALA A 42 0.16 -10.10 63.21
N SER A 43 -0.02 -10.21 64.53
CA SER A 43 -0.97 -11.03 65.30
C SER A 43 -1.40 -12.42 64.80
N VAL A 44 -1.05 -13.40 65.62
CA VAL A 44 -1.63 -14.75 65.72
C VAL A 44 -3.14 -14.69 65.93
N SER A 45 -3.88 -15.39 65.07
CA SER A 45 -5.18 -15.99 65.40
C SER A 45 -5.21 -17.41 64.84
N SER A 46 -5.28 -18.38 65.75
CA SER A 46 -5.42 -19.80 65.49
C SER A 46 -6.80 -20.13 64.92
N SER A 47 -6.88 -20.41 63.63
CA SER A 47 -7.93 -21.22 63.02
C SER A 47 -7.28 -22.14 61.99
N SER A 48 -7.54 -23.44 62.11
CA SER A 48 -7.07 -24.47 61.21
C SER A 48 -7.73 -24.33 59.83
N ASP A 49 -7.12 -23.55 58.94
CA ASP A 49 -7.51 -23.52 57.53
C ASP A 49 -6.83 -24.67 56.78
N SER A 50 -7.58 -25.75 56.58
CA SER A 50 -7.20 -26.97 55.85
C SER A 50 -7.07 -26.76 54.32
N THR A 51 -6.91 -25.52 53.87
CA THR A 51 -7.01 -25.08 52.47
C THR A 51 -5.71 -24.54 51.87
N SER A 52 -4.64 -24.40 52.66
CA SER A 52 -3.32 -23.99 52.11
C SER A 52 -2.60 -25.18 51.42
N PRO A 53 -1.95 -24.97 50.26
CA PRO A 53 -1.16 -26.01 49.60
C PRO A 53 0.08 -26.34 50.45
N LEU A 54 0.23 -27.62 50.78
CA LEU A 54 1.33 -28.12 51.63
C LEU A 54 2.59 -28.42 50.79
N ILE A 55 2.42 -28.69 49.49
CA ILE A 55 3.48 -29.13 48.56
C ILE A 55 3.26 -28.44 47.20
N SER A 56 4.32 -27.98 46.53
CA SER A 56 4.27 -27.46 45.15
C SER A 56 5.06 -28.37 44.20
N VAL A 57 4.50 -28.66 43.03
CA VAL A 57 5.09 -29.50 41.99
C VAL A 57 4.93 -28.82 40.63
N ARG A 58 5.90 -29.00 39.73
CA ARG A 58 5.85 -28.45 38.37
C ARG A 58 5.39 -29.49 37.36
N ASN A 59 4.59 -29.05 36.39
CA ASN A 59 4.30 -29.86 35.21
C ASN A 59 5.55 -29.89 34.31
N ALA A 60 6.16 -31.06 34.13
CA ALA A 60 7.36 -31.25 33.32
C ALA A 60 7.06 -31.46 31.82
N ALA A 61 5.79 -31.48 31.43
CA ALA A 61 5.38 -31.69 30.04
C ALA A 61 5.71 -30.48 29.14
N THR A 62 6.34 -30.74 27.99
CA THR A 62 6.81 -29.70 27.06
C THR A 62 5.72 -29.18 26.11
N SER A 63 4.63 -29.94 25.92
CA SER A 63 3.54 -29.57 25.00
C SER A 63 2.23 -29.22 25.71
N HIS A 64 1.51 -28.27 25.12
CA HIS A 64 0.21 -27.82 25.60
C HIS A 64 -0.81 -28.98 25.69
N GLY A 65 -1.44 -29.15 26.85
CA GLY A 65 -2.43 -30.19 27.08
C GLY A 65 -1.88 -31.57 27.47
N GLN A 66 -0.57 -31.68 27.74
CA GLN A 66 0.02 -32.84 28.38
C GLN A 66 0.37 -32.54 29.84
N LEU A 67 0.28 -33.57 30.69
CA LEU A 67 0.59 -33.48 32.10
C LEU A 67 1.62 -34.55 32.46
N ASP A 68 2.78 -34.15 32.97
CA ASP A 68 3.78 -35.07 33.52
C ASP A 68 4.24 -34.53 34.87
N VAL A 69 3.71 -35.11 35.95
CA VAL A 69 3.90 -34.60 37.31
C VAL A 69 4.35 -35.73 38.23
N LEU A 70 5.32 -35.44 39.10
CA LEU A 70 5.78 -36.35 40.15
C LEU A 70 5.05 -36.04 41.46
N LEU A 71 4.10 -36.90 41.85
CA LEU A 71 3.25 -36.70 43.01
C LEU A 71 3.69 -37.60 44.18
N PRO A 72 3.85 -37.05 45.39
CA PRO A 72 3.98 -37.87 46.60
C PRO A 72 2.60 -38.39 47.01
N LEU A 73 2.31 -39.67 46.74
CA LEU A 73 1.02 -40.28 47.06
C LEU A 73 1.05 -40.89 48.49
N PRO A 74 0.02 -40.70 49.33
CA PRO A 74 0.02 -41.17 50.72
C PRO A 74 0.16 -42.69 50.90
N GLY A 75 -0.34 -43.49 49.96
CA GLY A 75 -0.36 -44.96 50.05
C GLY A 75 0.87 -45.66 49.45
N VAL A 76 1.76 -44.92 48.77
CA VAL A 76 2.92 -45.48 48.08
C VAL A 76 4.19 -44.81 48.60
N MET A 77 5.18 -45.62 48.99
CA MET A 77 6.49 -45.10 49.38
C MET A 77 7.26 -44.61 48.13
N GLY A 78 7.35 -43.29 47.95
CA GLY A 78 8.12 -42.66 46.87
C GLY A 78 7.36 -41.57 46.11
N LEU A 79 7.95 -41.09 45.01
CA LEU A 79 7.29 -40.18 44.07
C LEU A 79 6.69 -40.99 42.93
N THR A 80 5.40 -40.84 42.69
CA THR A 80 4.70 -41.50 41.59
C THR A 80 4.64 -40.55 40.40
N ARG A 81 5.14 -40.99 39.24
CA ARG A 81 5.03 -40.24 37.98
C ARG A 81 3.65 -40.44 37.38
N LEU A 82 2.93 -39.35 37.17
CA LEU A 82 1.63 -39.32 36.52
C LEU A 82 1.77 -38.60 35.18
N GLY A 83 1.74 -39.39 34.10
CA GLY A 83 1.80 -38.90 32.72
C GLY A 83 0.44 -39.05 32.04
N LEU A 84 -0.12 -37.97 31.52
CA LEU A 84 -1.28 -37.95 30.63
C LEU A 84 -0.89 -37.22 29.35
N ASP A 85 -0.78 -38.00 28.28
CA ASP A 85 -0.32 -37.50 26.97
C ASP A 85 -1.48 -37.21 26.00
N ASP A 86 -2.72 -37.47 26.42
CA ASP A 86 -3.93 -37.38 25.61
C ASP A 86 -4.49 -35.95 25.55
N ALA A 87 -4.43 -35.33 24.36
CA ALA A 87 -4.92 -33.96 24.13
C ALA A 87 -6.43 -33.75 24.38
N ASN A 88 -7.21 -34.85 24.36
CA ASN A 88 -8.65 -34.84 24.63
C ASN A 88 -8.99 -35.27 26.07
N ALA A 89 -7.98 -35.53 26.92
CA ALA A 89 -8.22 -35.91 28.30
C ALA A 89 -8.94 -34.79 29.07
N SER A 90 -9.78 -35.22 29.99
CA SER A 90 -10.54 -34.36 30.89
C SER A 90 -10.00 -34.44 32.32
N VAL A 91 -10.44 -33.51 33.15
CA VAL A 91 -10.19 -33.53 34.61
C VAL A 91 -10.65 -34.86 35.23
N GLN A 92 -11.68 -35.51 34.67
CA GLN A 92 -12.11 -36.84 35.10
C GLN A 92 -11.03 -37.90 34.91
N ASP A 93 -10.43 -37.97 33.73
CA ASP A 93 -9.41 -38.96 33.38
C ASP A 93 -8.17 -38.79 34.28
N LEU A 94 -7.87 -37.54 34.65
CA LEU A 94 -6.84 -37.22 35.62
C LEU A 94 -7.17 -37.72 37.04
N ILE A 95 -8.41 -37.54 37.50
CA ILE A 95 -8.86 -38.06 38.80
C ILE A 95 -8.81 -39.59 38.82
N GLU A 96 -9.20 -40.23 37.73
CA GLU A 96 -9.16 -41.69 37.57
C GLU A 96 -7.72 -42.21 37.55
N ALA A 97 -6.82 -41.54 36.84
CA ALA A 97 -5.40 -41.89 36.80
C ALA A 97 -4.74 -41.78 38.19
N VAL A 98 -5.06 -40.73 38.96
CA VAL A 98 -4.57 -40.58 40.35
C VAL A 98 -5.13 -41.66 41.28
N ARG A 99 -6.42 -42.01 41.15
CA ARG A 99 -7.04 -43.09 41.94
C ARG A 99 -6.48 -44.47 41.59
N HIS A 100 -6.17 -44.70 40.32
CA HIS A 100 -5.52 -45.94 39.88
C HIS A 100 -4.09 -46.03 40.42
N ALA A 101 -3.39 -44.90 40.52
CA ALA A 101 -2.04 -44.83 41.05
C ALA A 101 -1.97 -45.06 42.58
N ASP A 102 -3.02 -44.72 43.33
CA ASP A 102 -3.08 -44.95 44.78
C ASP A 102 -4.51 -45.31 45.25
N ALA A 103 -4.71 -46.59 45.57
CA ALA A 103 -5.98 -47.13 46.06
C ALA A 103 -6.33 -46.71 47.51
N SER A 104 -5.42 -46.06 48.24
CA SER A 104 -5.66 -45.57 49.61
C SER A 104 -6.42 -44.24 49.67
N LEU A 105 -6.58 -43.57 48.52
CA LEU A 105 -7.21 -42.26 48.42
C LEU A 105 -8.75 -42.37 48.51
N LYS A 106 -9.35 -41.72 49.51
CA LYS A 106 -10.81 -41.69 49.70
C LYS A 106 -11.46 -40.55 48.93
N ALA A 107 -10.78 -39.41 48.82
CA ALA A 107 -11.24 -38.24 48.07
C ALA A 107 -10.08 -37.61 47.28
N VAL A 108 -10.32 -37.40 45.98
CA VAL A 108 -9.42 -36.70 45.06
C VAL A 108 -10.25 -35.61 44.40
N GLU A 109 -9.83 -34.36 44.57
CA GLU A 109 -10.51 -33.20 44.01
C GLU A 109 -9.49 -32.25 43.37
N ILE A 110 -9.88 -31.62 42.27
CA ILE A 110 -9.07 -30.62 41.59
C ILE A 110 -9.78 -29.27 41.75
N ALA A 111 -9.06 -28.27 42.23
CA ALA A 111 -9.56 -26.94 42.50
C ALA A 111 -8.62 -25.89 41.92
N THR A 112 -9.15 -24.70 41.64
CA THR A 112 -8.33 -23.53 41.33
C THR A 112 -7.61 -23.04 42.59
N THR A 113 -6.61 -22.16 42.46
CA THR A 113 -5.90 -21.50 43.57
C THR A 113 -6.82 -20.86 44.61
N ASP A 114 -8.01 -20.46 44.18
CA ASP A 114 -9.01 -19.78 45.01
C ASP A 114 -9.95 -20.75 45.76
N GLY A 115 -9.70 -22.06 45.64
CA GLY A 115 -10.47 -23.12 46.32
C GLY A 115 -11.76 -23.52 45.62
N THR A 116 -12.05 -22.97 44.43
CA THR A 116 -13.21 -23.35 43.61
C THR A 116 -12.96 -24.71 42.94
N LYS A 117 -13.92 -25.65 43.08
CA LYS A 117 -13.80 -26.98 42.48
C LYS A 117 -13.99 -26.89 40.97
N LEU A 118 -13.10 -27.51 40.22
CA LEU A 118 -13.17 -27.57 38.77
C LEU A 118 -14.10 -28.72 38.33
N ALA A 119 -14.88 -28.48 37.28
CA ALA A 119 -15.79 -29.49 36.74
C ALA A 119 -15.01 -30.63 36.09
N ARG A 120 -15.52 -31.86 36.22
CA ARG A 120 -14.90 -33.08 35.67
C ARG A 120 -14.74 -33.04 34.14
N THR A 121 -15.55 -32.26 33.45
CA THR A 121 -15.57 -32.10 32.00
C THR A 121 -14.56 -31.07 31.46
N VAL A 122 -13.86 -30.34 32.34
CA VAL A 122 -12.85 -29.37 31.92
C VAL A 122 -11.71 -30.11 31.21
N ARG A 123 -11.23 -29.54 30.10
CA ARG A 123 -10.16 -30.15 29.31
C ARG A 123 -8.81 -29.98 29.99
N LEU A 124 -7.95 -30.98 29.83
CA LEU A 124 -6.59 -30.95 30.38
C LEU A 124 -5.76 -29.80 29.80
N GLY A 125 -6.00 -29.40 28.53
CA GLY A 125 -5.38 -28.21 27.92
C GLY A 125 -5.72 -26.90 28.62
N GLU A 126 -6.97 -26.72 29.05
CA GLU A 126 -7.38 -25.52 29.79
C GLU A 126 -6.83 -25.56 31.22
N LEU A 127 -6.82 -26.73 31.85
CA LEU A 127 -6.27 -26.92 33.19
C LEU A 127 -4.77 -26.64 33.24
N THR A 128 -3.99 -27.15 32.28
CA THR A 128 -2.52 -26.99 32.23
C THR A 128 -2.06 -25.58 31.84
N SER A 129 -2.98 -24.73 31.37
CA SER A 129 -2.70 -23.31 31.10
C SER A 129 -2.64 -22.45 32.38
N MET A 130 -3.26 -22.91 33.47
CA MET A 130 -3.35 -22.19 34.74
C MET A 130 -2.75 -23.00 35.91
N PRO A 131 -2.26 -22.37 36.98
CA PRO A 131 -1.90 -23.09 38.19
C PRO A 131 -3.18 -23.65 38.86
N PHE A 132 -3.12 -24.91 39.31
CA PHE A 132 -4.26 -25.57 39.95
C PHE A 132 -3.82 -26.41 41.17
N CYS A 133 -4.75 -26.66 42.09
CA CYS A 133 -4.53 -27.40 43.32
C CYS A 133 -5.16 -28.80 43.25
N LEU A 134 -4.37 -29.83 43.50
CA LEU A 134 -4.81 -31.21 43.68
C LEU A 134 -4.97 -31.51 45.17
N ARG A 135 -6.20 -31.77 45.61
CA ARG A 135 -6.53 -32.09 47.00
C ARG A 135 -6.68 -33.60 47.18
N LEU A 136 -5.71 -34.20 47.87
CA LEU A 136 -5.60 -35.62 48.17
C LEU A 136 -5.83 -35.84 49.68
N ASN A 137 -7.03 -36.28 50.09
CA ASN A 137 -7.39 -36.49 51.50
C ASN A 137 -7.08 -35.28 52.41
N HIS A 138 -5.91 -35.28 53.06
CA HIS A 138 -5.41 -34.24 53.98
C HIS A 138 -4.20 -33.45 53.43
N VAL A 139 -3.82 -33.67 52.17
CA VAL A 139 -2.69 -33.04 51.50
C VAL A 139 -3.19 -32.25 50.29
N ASN A 140 -2.82 -30.98 50.22
CA ASN A 140 -3.09 -30.11 49.08
C ASN A 140 -1.77 -29.91 48.31
N VAL A 141 -1.75 -30.26 47.02
CA VAL A 141 -0.58 -30.09 46.14
C VAL A 141 -0.88 -29.02 45.09
N LEU A 142 -0.06 -27.96 45.02
CA LEU A 142 -0.15 -26.96 43.96
C LEU A 142 0.65 -27.44 42.75
N VAL A 143 0.03 -27.43 41.56
CA VAL A 143 0.68 -27.72 40.29
C VAL A 143 0.88 -26.41 39.53
N GLU A 144 2.14 -26.01 39.36
CA GLU A 144 2.52 -24.83 38.57
C GLU A 144 2.58 -25.18 37.07
N SER A 145 2.05 -24.30 36.22
CA SER A 145 2.13 -24.44 34.75
C SER A 145 3.43 -23.86 34.19
N ASP A 146 4.15 -24.63 33.38
CA ASP A 146 5.43 -24.19 32.76
C ASP A 146 5.23 -23.19 31.60
N VAL A 147 4.04 -23.16 30.98
CA VAL A 147 3.73 -22.30 29.82
C VAL A 147 3.82 -20.81 30.18
N ALA A 148 3.26 -20.40 31.32
CA ALA A 148 3.33 -19.02 31.79
C ALA A 148 4.79 -18.59 32.08
N ALA A 149 5.61 -19.49 32.61
CA ALA A 149 7.02 -19.22 32.89
C ALA A 149 7.86 -19.06 31.61
N MET A 150 7.54 -19.81 30.55
CA MET A 150 8.22 -19.70 29.25
C MET A 150 7.86 -18.41 28.51
N ASP A 151 6.59 -18.00 28.51
CA ASP A 151 6.15 -16.73 27.92
C ASP A 151 6.75 -15.52 28.64
N ASP A 152 6.80 -15.56 29.97
CA ASP A 152 7.48 -14.55 30.78
C ASP A 152 8.98 -14.47 30.48
N ARG A 153 9.63 -15.62 30.24
CA ARG A 153 11.06 -15.66 29.91
C ARG A 153 11.31 -15.06 28.53
N ARG A 154 10.48 -15.40 27.54
CA ARG A 154 10.55 -14.86 26.19
C ARG A 154 10.30 -13.35 26.15
N ALA A 155 9.31 -12.86 26.88
CA ALA A 155 9.04 -11.43 27.01
C ALA A 155 10.20 -10.67 27.68
N ARG A 156 10.86 -11.28 28.66
CA ARG A 156 12.08 -10.71 29.29
C ARG A 156 13.23 -10.66 28.30
N GLU A 157 13.45 -11.72 27.53
CA GLU A 157 14.48 -11.77 26.48
C GLU A 157 14.24 -10.69 25.41
N GLU A 158 12.99 -10.53 24.94
CA GLU A 158 12.61 -9.46 24.00
C GLU A 158 12.80 -8.06 24.59
N SER A 159 12.49 -7.86 25.87
CA SER A 159 12.68 -6.59 26.58
C SER A 159 14.16 -6.22 26.73
N VAL A 160 15.02 -7.20 27.02
CA VAL A 160 16.47 -7.02 27.09
C VAL A 160 17.05 -6.70 25.71
N ALA A 161 16.59 -7.40 24.67
CA ALA A 161 17.00 -7.14 23.30
C ALA A 161 16.57 -5.72 22.84
N PHE A 162 15.34 -5.31 23.14
CA PHE A 162 14.86 -3.95 22.86
C PHE A 162 15.68 -2.88 23.60
N ALA A 163 16.02 -3.12 24.88
CA ALA A 163 16.87 -2.21 25.65
C ALA A 163 18.28 -2.08 25.05
N THR A 164 18.82 -3.17 24.50
CA THR A 164 20.12 -3.18 23.84
C THR A 164 20.09 -2.35 22.56
N VAL A 165 19.11 -2.58 21.69
CA VAL A 165 18.93 -1.80 20.44
C VAL A 165 18.71 -0.31 20.75
N LYS A 166 17.91 0.01 21.78
CA LYS A 166 17.69 1.38 22.22
C LYS A 166 18.99 2.05 22.67
N ALA A 167 19.81 1.36 23.46
CA ALA A 167 21.09 1.89 23.93
C ALA A 167 22.10 2.09 22.78
N GLU A 168 22.04 1.24 21.76
CA GLU A 168 22.88 1.35 20.56
C GLU A 168 22.49 2.57 19.72
N ILE A 169 21.18 2.80 19.54
CA ILE A 169 20.61 4.00 18.89
C ILE A 169 20.98 5.30 19.63
N GLU A 170 20.95 5.28 20.97
CA GLU A 170 21.31 6.46 21.78
C GLU A 170 22.81 6.77 21.76
N ARG A 171 23.65 5.75 21.52
CA ARG A 171 25.10 5.91 21.38
C ARG A 171 25.52 6.41 20.01
N ASP A 172 24.70 6.18 18.98
CA ASP A 172 25.06 6.51 17.62
C ASP A 172 25.11 8.02 17.39
N PRO A 173 26.24 8.58 16.90
CA PRO A 173 26.36 10.03 16.67
C PRO A 173 25.63 10.48 15.39
N ARG A 174 25.28 9.55 14.50
CA ARG A 174 24.64 9.84 13.21
C ARG A 174 23.24 10.42 13.41
N LEU A 175 22.84 11.34 12.53
CA LEU A 175 21.49 11.93 12.53
C LEU A 175 20.50 11.09 11.73
N ILE A 176 21.00 10.40 10.69
CA ILE A 176 20.23 9.59 9.76
C ILE A 176 20.88 8.20 9.66
N LEU A 177 20.05 7.17 9.81
CA LEU A 177 20.42 5.77 9.71
C LEU A 177 19.60 5.13 8.57
N PRO A 178 20.20 4.44 7.61
CA PRO A 178 19.45 3.69 6.61
C PRO A 178 18.57 2.59 7.23
N LEU A 179 17.37 2.37 6.68
CA LEU A 179 16.40 1.40 7.20
C LEU A 179 16.96 -0.04 7.28
N HIS A 180 17.75 -0.44 6.29
CA HIS A 180 18.38 -1.77 6.26
C HIS A 180 19.44 -1.95 7.37
N GLU A 181 20.10 -0.88 7.80
CA GLU A 181 21.10 -0.90 8.87
C GLU A 181 20.40 -1.07 10.22
N PHE A 182 19.25 -0.41 10.41
CA PHE A 182 18.38 -0.60 11.57
C PHE A 182 17.90 -2.06 11.70
N TYR A 183 17.41 -2.68 10.62
CA TYR A 183 17.00 -4.09 10.67
C TYR A 183 18.15 -5.03 10.99
N ARG A 184 19.37 -4.73 10.52
CA ARG A 184 20.58 -5.49 10.86
C ARG A 184 20.88 -5.41 12.35
N MET A 185 20.76 -4.22 12.96
CA MET A 185 20.92 -4.05 14.41
C MET A 185 19.89 -4.87 15.19
N CYS A 186 18.63 -4.85 14.77
CA CYS A 186 17.58 -5.67 15.40
C CYS A 186 17.86 -7.18 15.27
N HIS A 187 18.34 -7.63 14.11
CA HIS A 187 18.72 -9.03 13.90
C HIS A 187 19.91 -9.43 14.79
N ASN A 188 20.91 -8.56 14.96
CA ASN A 188 22.05 -8.81 15.84
C ASN A 188 21.65 -8.94 17.31
N ALA A 189 20.57 -8.25 17.73
CA ALA A 189 19.99 -8.38 19.07
C ALA A 189 19.06 -9.60 19.23
N GLY A 190 18.89 -10.43 18.18
CA GLY A 190 18.08 -11.65 18.23
C GLY A 190 16.60 -11.46 17.86
N ALA A 191 16.22 -10.35 17.21
CA ALA A 191 14.84 -10.06 16.83
C ALA A 191 14.52 -10.43 15.38
N GLU A 192 13.31 -10.97 15.16
CA GLU A 192 12.74 -11.19 13.82
C GLU A 192 12.25 -9.85 13.21
N GLU A 193 12.18 -9.74 11.89
CA GLU A 193 11.78 -8.52 11.16
C GLU A 193 10.39 -7.99 11.58
N LYS A 194 9.45 -8.89 11.90
CA LYS A 194 8.12 -8.52 12.43
C LYS A 194 8.18 -7.88 13.82
N VAL A 195 9.17 -8.23 14.62
CA VAL A 195 9.41 -7.63 15.94
C VAL A 195 10.12 -6.30 15.77
N ALA A 196 11.08 -6.20 14.83
CA ALA A 196 11.78 -4.97 14.51
C ALA A 196 10.85 -3.84 14.04
N THR A 197 9.85 -4.13 13.20
CA THR A 197 8.83 -3.14 12.79
C THR A 197 7.97 -2.66 13.97
N LYS A 198 7.64 -3.55 14.91
CA LYS A 198 6.96 -3.16 16.17
C LYS A 198 7.85 -2.26 17.02
N TRP A 199 9.14 -2.60 17.15
CA TRP A 199 10.11 -1.78 17.89
C TRP A 199 10.32 -0.42 17.26
N LEU A 200 10.40 -0.33 15.93
CA LEU A 200 10.49 0.94 15.20
C LEU A 200 9.29 1.84 15.54
N ARG A 201 8.07 1.28 15.55
CA ARG A 201 6.85 1.99 15.91
C ARG A 201 6.84 2.42 17.39
N GLU A 202 7.37 1.59 18.29
CA GLU A 202 7.52 1.93 19.71
C GLU A 202 8.55 3.03 19.94
N LEU A 203 9.68 3.02 19.22
CA LEU A 203 10.69 4.08 19.26
C LEU A 203 10.14 5.40 18.72
N GLN A 204 9.32 5.34 17.67
CA GLN A 204 8.62 6.49 17.13
C GLN A 204 7.58 7.05 18.09
N ARG A 205 6.80 6.18 18.75
CA ARG A 205 5.84 6.60 19.79
C ARG A 205 6.51 7.32 20.96
N ARG A 206 7.77 6.97 21.26
CA ARG A 206 8.59 7.61 22.30
C ARG A 206 9.35 8.85 21.81
N ASN A 207 9.12 9.29 20.56
CA ASN A 207 9.80 10.41 19.89
C ASN A 207 11.33 10.28 19.87
N LEU A 208 11.87 9.06 19.95
CA LEU A 208 13.30 8.83 19.88
C LEU A 208 13.76 8.80 18.42
N VAL A 209 12.93 8.22 17.55
CA VAL A 209 13.24 7.99 16.14
C VAL A 209 12.07 8.45 15.28
N VAL A 210 12.33 8.99 14.10
CA VAL A 210 11.31 9.29 13.10
C VAL A 210 11.63 8.55 11.81
N HIS A 211 10.67 7.76 11.33
CA HIS A 211 10.73 7.05 10.07
C HIS A 211 9.44 7.33 9.30
N PHE A 212 9.56 7.53 7.99
CA PHE A 212 8.42 7.82 7.12
C PHE A 212 8.14 6.62 6.21
N ASP A 213 7.44 5.63 6.77
CA ASP A 213 7.06 4.39 6.07
C ASP A 213 6.11 4.61 4.88
N ARG A 214 5.44 5.76 4.84
CA ARG A 214 4.49 6.13 3.78
C ARG A 214 4.99 7.23 2.85
N SER A 215 6.22 7.73 3.07
CA SER A 215 6.76 8.76 2.19
C SER A 215 7.07 8.16 0.82
N ARG A 216 6.72 8.91 -0.23
CA ARG A 216 7.02 8.56 -1.62
C ARG A 216 8.47 8.83 -2.00
N ASN A 217 9.20 9.57 -1.16
CA ASN A 217 10.58 9.94 -1.40
C ASN A 217 11.49 8.78 -1.02
N PRO A 218 12.23 8.19 -1.97
CA PRO A 218 13.09 7.05 -1.68
C PRO A 218 14.21 7.40 -0.68
N GLN A 219 14.53 8.69 -0.56
CA GLN A 219 15.50 9.18 0.42
C GLN A 219 14.94 9.22 1.84
N LEU A 220 13.64 9.43 2.03
CA LEU A 220 12.98 9.49 3.34
C LEU A 220 12.43 8.12 3.77
N GLU A 221 11.94 7.33 2.82
CA GLU A 221 11.46 5.96 3.05
C GLU A 221 12.59 5.07 3.59
N ASN A 222 13.79 5.21 3.03
CA ASN A 222 14.96 4.43 3.42
C ASN A 222 15.74 5.05 4.58
N ALA A 223 15.27 6.16 5.17
CA ALA A 223 15.99 6.90 6.21
C ALA A 223 15.24 6.87 7.55
N VAL A 224 15.97 6.51 8.60
CA VAL A 224 15.53 6.48 9.99
C VAL A 224 16.26 7.62 10.70
N ILE A 225 15.52 8.62 11.16
CA ILE A 225 16.09 9.82 11.80
C ILE A 225 16.18 9.57 13.30
N LEU A 226 17.39 9.49 13.83
CA LEU A 226 17.67 9.10 15.22
C LEU A 226 17.48 10.24 16.23
N ARG A 227 17.48 11.50 15.78
CA ARG A 227 17.38 12.68 16.65
C ARG A 227 16.48 13.74 16.03
N PRO A 228 15.15 13.58 16.07
CA PRO A 228 14.23 14.45 15.33
C PRO A 228 14.23 15.91 15.79
N TYR A 229 14.60 16.19 17.05
CA TYR A 229 14.67 17.54 17.61
C TYR A 229 15.97 18.27 17.34
N SER A 230 16.94 17.66 16.65
CA SER A 230 18.14 18.36 16.23
C SER A 230 17.77 19.41 15.18
N LEU A 231 18.38 20.58 15.27
CA LEU A 231 18.17 21.63 14.27
C LEU A 231 18.56 21.12 12.87
N GLU A 232 19.64 20.34 12.77
CA GLU A 232 20.09 19.77 11.50
C GLU A 232 19.10 18.75 10.92
N SER A 233 18.48 17.90 11.75
CA SER A 233 17.49 16.94 11.24
C SER A 233 16.24 17.65 10.73
N VAL A 234 15.76 18.68 11.44
CA VAL A 234 14.62 19.49 11.01
C VAL A 234 14.93 20.19 9.69
N LEU A 235 16.12 20.76 9.53
CA LEU A 235 16.53 21.37 8.26
C LEU A 235 16.65 20.36 7.12
N THR A 236 17.20 19.17 7.38
CA THR A 236 17.26 18.12 6.34
C THR A 236 15.87 17.67 5.91
N LEU A 237 14.92 17.55 6.86
CA LEU A 237 13.52 17.25 6.57
C LEU A 237 12.85 18.35 5.77
N GLN A 238 13.03 19.60 6.20
CA GLN A 238 12.49 20.75 5.51
C GLN A 238 13.02 20.83 4.07
N ASN A 239 14.34 20.66 3.87
CA ASN A 239 14.94 20.66 2.54
C ASN A 239 14.42 19.51 1.67
N ALA A 240 14.25 18.32 2.24
CA ALA A 240 13.71 17.18 1.51
C ALA A 240 12.25 17.40 1.07
N LEU A 241 11.42 17.99 1.94
CA LEU A 241 10.02 18.35 1.63
C LEU A 241 9.92 19.53 0.67
N ASP A 242 10.75 20.57 0.86
CA ASP A 242 10.80 21.75 0.00
C ASP A 242 11.32 21.40 -1.40
N SER A 243 12.14 20.37 -1.54
CA SER A 243 12.63 19.92 -2.85
C SER A 243 11.51 19.38 -3.74
N GLU A 244 10.55 18.64 -3.20
CA GLU A 244 9.38 18.14 -3.93
C GLU A 244 8.48 19.29 -4.40
N LEU A 245 8.12 20.19 -3.49
CA LEU A 245 7.32 21.36 -3.83
C LEU A 245 8.04 22.27 -4.83
N TYR A 246 9.36 22.41 -4.70
CA TYR A 246 10.19 23.13 -5.63
C TYR A 246 10.17 22.50 -7.02
N ASN A 247 10.26 21.17 -7.13
CA ASN A 247 10.20 20.45 -8.40
C ASN A 247 8.85 20.67 -9.10
N ILE A 248 7.73 20.49 -8.38
CA ILE A 248 6.38 20.71 -8.91
C ILE A 248 6.20 22.17 -9.39
N LYS A 249 6.66 23.14 -8.59
CA LYS A 249 6.58 24.56 -8.93
C LYS A 249 7.48 24.92 -10.12
N HIS A 250 8.65 24.30 -10.22
CA HIS A 250 9.57 24.47 -11.33
C HIS A 250 8.96 23.94 -12.63
N ASP A 251 8.44 22.71 -12.61
CA ASP A 251 7.81 22.06 -13.76
C ASP A 251 6.61 22.85 -14.28
N ARG A 252 5.76 23.35 -13.38
CA ARG A 252 4.67 24.26 -13.76
C ARG A 252 5.19 25.50 -14.48
N LYS A 253 6.19 26.18 -13.92
CA LYS A 253 6.77 27.40 -14.52
C LYS A 253 7.37 27.13 -15.90
N VAL A 254 7.99 25.96 -16.11
CA VAL A 254 8.51 25.56 -17.41
C VAL A 254 7.37 25.38 -18.41
N LYS A 255 6.31 24.67 -18.04
CA LYS A 255 5.12 24.49 -18.90
C LYS A 255 4.41 25.80 -19.20
N GLU A 256 4.29 26.72 -18.24
CA GLU A 256 3.71 28.06 -18.45
C GLU A 256 4.51 28.87 -19.49
N ARG A 257 5.84 28.80 -19.45
CA ARG A 257 6.69 29.45 -20.48
C ARG A 257 6.49 28.83 -21.85
N GLN A 258 6.44 27.51 -21.94
CA GLN A 258 6.16 26.80 -23.20
C GLN A 258 4.78 27.19 -23.75
N LEU A 259 3.77 27.26 -22.88
CA LEU A 259 2.43 27.69 -23.24
C LEU A 259 2.40 29.14 -23.75
N ALA A 260 3.14 30.05 -23.10
CA ALA A 260 3.25 31.43 -23.57
C ALA A 260 3.89 31.52 -24.96
N GLU A 261 4.94 30.73 -25.21
CA GLU A 261 5.59 30.66 -26.51
C GLU A 261 4.63 30.10 -27.59
N LEU A 262 3.95 28.99 -27.31
CA LEU A 262 3.00 28.37 -28.25
C LEU A 262 1.79 29.27 -28.52
N ASN A 263 1.27 29.96 -27.51
CA ASN A 263 0.21 30.95 -27.68
C ASN A 263 0.66 32.12 -28.57
N SER A 264 1.91 32.56 -28.45
CA SER A 264 2.46 33.59 -29.35
C SER A 264 2.54 33.11 -30.80
N LYS A 265 2.93 31.84 -31.02
CA LYS A 265 2.96 31.20 -32.35
C LYS A 265 1.54 31.06 -32.91
N LEU A 266 0.59 30.62 -32.10
CA LEU A 266 -0.82 30.49 -32.46
C LEU A 266 -1.42 31.84 -32.88
N LYS A 267 -1.15 32.91 -32.13
CA LYS A 267 -1.63 34.27 -32.48
C LYS A 267 -1.10 34.72 -33.85
N LYS A 268 0.19 34.48 -34.13
CA LYS A 268 0.79 34.80 -35.44
C LYS A 268 0.13 34.01 -36.57
N LEU A 269 -0.08 32.71 -36.39
CA LEU A 269 -0.76 31.85 -37.37
C LEU A 269 -2.21 32.27 -37.60
N GLN A 270 -2.95 32.59 -36.54
CA GLN A 270 -4.32 33.10 -36.63
C GLN A 270 -4.40 34.45 -37.35
N GLN A 271 -3.42 35.33 -37.14
CA GLN A 271 -3.36 36.60 -37.88
C GLN A 271 -3.20 36.34 -39.38
N VAL A 272 -2.32 35.42 -39.77
CA VAL A 272 -2.15 35.02 -41.17
C VAL A 272 -3.42 34.37 -41.72
N GLU A 273 -4.08 33.50 -40.96
CA GLU A 273 -5.36 32.88 -41.33
C GLU A 273 -6.45 33.93 -41.59
N ASN A 274 -6.57 34.92 -40.70
CA ASN A 274 -7.51 36.03 -40.85
C ASN A 274 -7.21 36.88 -42.10
N GLU A 275 -5.94 37.17 -42.37
CA GLU A 275 -5.53 37.87 -43.60
C GLU A 275 -5.87 37.06 -44.86
N VAL A 276 -5.67 35.74 -44.83
CA VAL A 276 -6.05 34.84 -45.93
C VAL A 276 -7.56 34.88 -46.17
N HIS A 277 -8.36 34.77 -45.11
CA HIS A 277 -9.82 34.83 -45.24
C HIS A 277 -10.30 36.18 -45.75
N LEU A 278 -9.70 37.28 -45.30
CA LEU A 278 -10.05 38.62 -45.76
C LEU A 278 -9.66 38.83 -47.23
N ALA A 279 -8.48 38.35 -47.64
CA ALA A 279 -8.03 38.38 -49.03
C ALA A 279 -8.90 37.47 -49.94
N ALA A 280 -9.32 36.31 -49.44
CA ALA A 280 -10.16 35.36 -50.17
C ALA A 280 -11.57 35.91 -50.47
N ARG A 281 -12.11 36.82 -49.63
CA ARG A 281 -13.43 37.44 -49.86
C ARG A 281 -13.45 38.49 -50.96
N ARG A 282 -12.32 39.13 -51.27
CA ARG A 282 -12.28 40.27 -52.22
C ARG A 282 -12.68 39.85 -53.63
N LEU A 283 -12.13 38.73 -54.12
CA LEU A 283 -12.35 38.27 -55.49
C LEU A 283 -13.80 37.83 -55.75
N PRO A 284 -14.41 36.95 -54.92
CA PRO A 284 -15.81 36.55 -55.10
C PRO A 284 -16.79 37.72 -54.97
N ASN A 285 -16.49 38.69 -54.09
CA ASN A 285 -17.31 39.89 -53.96
C ASN A 285 -17.19 40.80 -55.19
N ALA A 286 -16.00 40.94 -55.77
CA ALA A 286 -15.82 41.66 -57.03
C ALA A 286 -16.55 40.96 -58.19
N GLN A 287 -16.47 39.62 -58.26
CA GLN A 287 -17.20 38.83 -59.26
C GLN A 287 -18.71 39.02 -59.16
N LYS A 288 -19.26 39.15 -57.96
CA LYS A 288 -20.69 39.49 -57.76
C LYS A 288 -21.06 40.80 -58.44
N TRP A 289 -20.27 41.85 -58.23
CA TRP A 289 -20.51 43.17 -58.82
C TRP A 289 -20.31 43.15 -60.34
N VAL A 290 -19.28 42.48 -60.83
CA VAL A 290 -19.05 42.30 -62.27
C VAL A 290 -20.23 41.55 -62.92
N GLY A 291 -20.71 40.47 -62.28
CA GLY A 291 -21.89 39.73 -62.75
C GLY A 291 -23.15 40.60 -62.79
N LEU A 292 -23.38 41.40 -61.75
CA LEU A 292 -24.50 42.33 -61.69
C LEU A 292 -24.43 43.39 -62.80
N THR A 293 -23.30 44.07 -62.95
CA THR A 293 -23.11 45.09 -64.00
C THR A 293 -23.23 44.49 -65.40
N SER A 294 -22.66 43.30 -65.62
CA SER A 294 -22.78 42.59 -66.90
C SER A 294 -24.24 42.23 -67.21
N LEU A 295 -25.01 41.80 -66.22
CA LEU A 295 -26.42 41.44 -66.40
C LEU A 295 -27.26 42.69 -66.69
N THR A 296 -27.04 43.78 -65.97
CA THR A 296 -27.70 45.07 -66.23
C THR A 296 -27.39 45.58 -67.64
N GLY A 297 -26.13 45.55 -68.06
CA GLY A 297 -25.74 45.95 -69.41
C GLY A 297 -26.36 45.06 -70.49
N PHE A 298 -26.41 43.75 -70.25
CA PHE A 298 -27.04 42.79 -71.16
C PHE A 298 -28.54 43.06 -71.35
N TYR A 299 -29.29 43.25 -70.25
CA TYR A 299 -30.71 43.58 -70.34
C TYR A 299 -30.96 44.96 -70.94
N GLY A 300 -30.09 45.95 -70.67
CA GLY A 300 -30.16 47.26 -71.30
C GLY A 300 -29.96 47.21 -72.81
N ALA A 301 -29.02 46.39 -73.28
CA ALA A 301 -28.80 46.15 -74.71
C ALA A 301 -30.02 45.47 -75.36
N LEU A 302 -30.59 44.45 -74.71
CA LEU A 302 -31.83 43.82 -75.19
C LEU A 302 -33.00 44.80 -75.26
N MET A 303 -33.17 45.64 -74.25
CA MET A 303 -34.20 46.68 -74.20
C MET A 303 -34.05 47.67 -75.37
N TYR A 304 -32.84 48.15 -75.62
CA TYR A 304 -32.54 49.01 -76.77
C TYR A 304 -32.85 48.31 -78.10
N CYS A 305 -32.44 47.05 -78.25
CA CYS A 305 -32.75 46.26 -79.45
C CYS A 305 -34.25 46.07 -79.67
N VAL A 306 -35.05 45.90 -78.62
CA VAL A 306 -36.50 45.65 -78.73
C VAL A 306 -37.30 46.91 -79.03
N TRP A 307 -36.86 48.09 -78.58
CA TRP A 307 -37.64 49.33 -78.74
C TRP A 307 -37.17 50.22 -79.87
N ASP A 308 -35.87 50.29 -80.14
CA ASP A 308 -35.33 51.23 -81.13
C ASP A 308 -34.89 50.57 -82.45
N VAL A 309 -34.43 49.29 -82.43
CA VAL A 309 -33.75 48.68 -83.59
C VAL A 309 -34.57 47.60 -84.30
N TYR A 310 -35.08 46.62 -83.55
CA TYR A 310 -35.74 45.43 -84.09
C TYR A 310 -37.18 45.34 -83.61
N SER A 311 -38.06 44.82 -84.46
CA SER A 311 -39.45 44.50 -84.08
C SER A 311 -39.48 43.29 -83.14
N TRP A 312 -40.54 43.20 -82.33
CA TRP A 312 -40.75 42.13 -81.36
C TRP A 312 -40.73 40.73 -82.00
N ASP A 313 -41.26 40.58 -83.22
CA ASP A 313 -41.33 39.31 -83.95
C ASP A 313 -39.94 38.69 -84.24
N VAL A 314 -38.90 39.52 -84.37
CA VAL A 314 -37.51 39.06 -84.55
C VAL A 314 -36.85 38.74 -83.21
N MET A 315 -37.15 39.52 -82.17
CA MET A 315 -36.53 39.38 -80.84
C MET A 315 -37.13 38.23 -80.02
N GLU A 316 -38.38 37.88 -80.26
CA GLU A 316 -39.10 36.81 -79.57
C GLU A 316 -38.31 35.48 -79.57
N PRO A 317 -37.98 34.85 -80.71
CA PRO A 317 -37.24 33.58 -80.71
C PRO A 317 -35.84 33.70 -80.08
N ILE A 318 -35.17 34.84 -80.23
CA ILE A 318 -33.83 35.07 -79.68
C ILE A 318 -33.87 35.05 -78.14
N THR A 319 -34.84 35.73 -77.54
CA THR A 319 -35.00 35.74 -76.07
C THR A 319 -35.37 34.37 -75.52
N TYR A 320 -36.17 33.57 -76.25
CA TYR A 320 -36.43 32.17 -75.90
C TYR A 320 -35.14 31.33 -75.89
N PHE A 321 -34.29 31.45 -76.92
CA PHE A 321 -33.00 30.74 -76.95
C PHE A 321 -32.08 31.14 -75.80
N ILE A 322 -32.05 32.42 -75.42
CA ILE A 322 -31.27 32.91 -74.28
C ILE A 322 -31.77 32.28 -72.97
N GLY A 323 -33.09 32.31 -72.73
CA GLY A 323 -33.70 31.72 -71.54
C GLY A 323 -33.48 30.22 -71.45
N PHE A 324 -33.67 29.50 -72.56
CA PHE A 324 -33.41 28.07 -72.65
C PHE A 324 -31.93 27.73 -72.38
N THR A 325 -31.01 28.50 -72.94
CA THR A 325 -29.56 28.33 -72.71
C THR A 325 -29.21 28.54 -71.24
N ALA A 326 -29.83 29.50 -70.55
CA ALA A 326 -29.61 29.72 -69.13
C ALA A 326 -30.07 28.53 -68.26
N VAL A 327 -31.27 27.98 -68.53
CA VAL A 327 -31.78 26.78 -67.83
C VAL A 327 -30.90 25.57 -68.11
N LEU A 328 -30.48 25.38 -69.36
CA LEU A 328 -29.61 24.29 -69.76
C LEU A 328 -28.22 24.41 -69.08
N GLY A 329 -27.64 25.61 -69.05
CA GLY A 329 -26.39 25.89 -68.35
C GLY A 329 -26.47 25.63 -66.84
N ASN A 330 -27.61 25.97 -66.22
CA ASN A 330 -27.89 25.68 -64.81
C ASN A 330 -27.88 24.17 -64.52
N SER A 331 -28.52 23.38 -65.39
CA SER A 331 -28.55 21.92 -65.31
C SER A 331 -27.16 21.29 -65.53
N PHE A 332 -26.41 21.77 -66.53
CA PHE A 332 -25.03 21.33 -66.76
C PHE A 332 -24.12 21.63 -65.57
N TYR A 333 -24.22 22.82 -64.97
CA TYR A 333 -23.45 23.17 -63.80
C TYR A 333 -23.75 22.24 -62.61
N SER A 334 -25.03 21.96 -62.36
CA SER A 334 -25.46 21.04 -61.30
C SER A 334 -24.90 19.64 -61.52
N THR A 335 -24.93 19.14 -62.75
CA THR A 335 -24.40 17.82 -63.13
C THR A 335 -22.90 17.72 -62.89
N ILE A 336 -22.14 18.76 -63.27
CA ILE A 336 -20.68 18.79 -63.11
C ILE A 336 -20.27 18.98 -61.64
N THR A 337 -20.95 19.87 -60.91
CA THR A 337 -20.56 20.25 -59.55
C THR A 337 -21.20 19.38 -58.47
N LYS A 338 -22.22 18.56 -58.82
CA LYS A 338 -23.04 17.75 -57.89
C LYS A 338 -23.63 18.58 -56.74
N LYS A 339 -23.86 19.87 -56.98
CA LYS A 339 -24.45 20.82 -56.02
C LYS A 339 -25.40 21.73 -56.78
N ASP A 340 -26.44 22.14 -56.08
CA ASP A 340 -27.42 23.05 -56.64
C ASP A 340 -26.75 24.37 -57.06
N PRO A 341 -27.11 24.91 -58.23
CA PRO A 341 -26.58 26.16 -58.78
C PRO A 341 -27.13 27.40 -58.06
N THR A 342 -27.20 27.34 -56.73
CA THR A 342 -27.52 28.50 -55.91
C THR A 342 -26.30 29.41 -55.83
N TYR A 343 -26.53 30.72 -55.87
CA TYR A 343 -25.47 31.72 -55.72
C TYR A 343 -24.59 31.49 -54.47
N SER A 344 -25.19 31.10 -53.35
CA SER A 344 -24.48 30.76 -52.10
C SER A 344 -23.47 29.63 -52.31
N ASN A 345 -23.86 28.54 -52.96
CA ASN A 345 -23.00 27.38 -53.22
C ASN A 345 -21.85 27.73 -54.18
N MET A 346 -22.15 28.50 -55.24
CA MET A 346 -21.13 28.98 -56.18
C MET A 346 -20.11 29.88 -55.49
N TRP A 347 -20.58 30.84 -54.69
CA TRP A 347 -19.73 31.75 -53.93
C TRP A 347 -18.87 31.00 -52.92
N GLN A 348 -19.47 30.07 -52.16
CA GLN A 348 -18.75 29.25 -51.17
C GLN A 348 -17.67 28.38 -51.82
N LYS A 349 -17.96 27.78 -52.98
CA LYS A 349 -16.97 27.00 -53.75
C LYS A 349 -15.80 27.89 -54.18
N ARG A 350 -16.07 29.02 -54.84
CA ARG A 350 -15.02 29.97 -55.28
C ARG A 350 -14.21 30.53 -54.10
N TYR A 351 -14.87 30.80 -52.98
CA TYR A 351 -14.23 31.23 -51.74
C TYR A 351 -13.31 30.13 -51.17
N ALA A 352 -13.79 28.89 -51.08
CA ALA A 352 -13.01 27.75 -50.57
C ALA A 352 -11.78 27.47 -51.44
N ASP A 353 -11.95 27.43 -52.77
CA ASP A 353 -10.84 27.26 -53.72
C ASP A 353 -9.78 28.36 -53.54
N ARG A 354 -10.24 29.61 -53.32
CA ARG A 354 -9.34 30.75 -53.11
C ARG A 354 -8.62 30.67 -51.76
N VAL A 355 -9.31 30.24 -50.71
CA VAL A 355 -8.69 30.02 -49.38
C VAL A 355 -7.61 28.95 -49.50
N GLU A 356 -7.85 27.85 -50.20
CA GLU A 356 -6.86 26.78 -50.40
C GLU A 356 -5.63 27.25 -51.18
N ILE A 357 -5.83 28.03 -52.25
CA ILE A 357 -4.70 28.59 -53.01
C ILE A 357 -3.88 29.55 -52.14
N LEU A 358 -4.54 30.44 -51.40
CA LEU A 358 -3.86 31.42 -50.56
C LEU A 358 -3.21 30.80 -49.33
N SER A 359 -3.80 29.76 -48.73
CA SER A 359 -3.20 29.03 -47.61
C SER A 359 -1.93 28.31 -48.05
N LYS A 360 -1.95 27.65 -49.22
CA LYS A 360 -0.75 27.03 -49.83
C LYS A 360 0.34 28.06 -50.11
N GLN A 361 -0.02 29.22 -50.68
CA GLN A 361 0.94 30.30 -50.96
C GLN A 361 1.59 30.86 -49.70
N ARG A 362 0.83 30.97 -48.60
CA ARG A 362 1.35 31.45 -47.31
C ARG A 362 1.93 30.34 -46.43
N LYS A 363 2.04 29.10 -46.93
CA LYS A 363 2.52 27.92 -46.19
C LYS A 363 1.74 27.72 -44.88
N LEU A 364 0.43 27.97 -44.90
CA LEU A 364 -0.44 27.76 -43.76
C LEU A 364 -0.96 26.32 -43.80
N ASP A 365 -0.31 25.43 -43.04
CA ASP A 365 -0.74 24.05 -42.93
C ASP A 365 -1.87 23.91 -41.90
N PRO A 366 -3.10 23.52 -42.31
CA PRO A 366 -4.24 23.42 -41.41
C PRO A 366 -4.06 22.29 -40.38
N THR A 367 -3.24 21.29 -40.70
CA THR A 367 -2.87 20.19 -39.82
C THR A 367 -1.97 20.66 -38.68
N GLU A 368 -1.00 21.53 -38.96
CA GLU A 368 -0.11 22.10 -37.94
C GLU A 368 -0.89 22.99 -36.97
N LEU A 369 -1.83 23.79 -37.47
CA LEU A 369 -2.67 24.64 -36.62
C LEU A 369 -3.53 23.81 -35.67
N LYS A 370 -4.14 22.72 -36.15
CA LYS A 370 -4.91 21.78 -35.32
C LYS A 370 -4.03 21.11 -34.26
N LYS A 371 -2.84 20.64 -34.64
CA LYS A 371 -1.86 20.04 -33.71
C LYS A 371 -1.41 21.05 -32.65
N LEU A 372 -1.17 22.30 -33.04
CA LEU A 372 -0.76 23.36 -32.13
C LEU A 372 -1.86 23.69 -31.11
N LYS A 373 -3.12 23.76 -31.55
CA LYS A 373 -4.26 23.93 -30.65
C LYS A 373 -4.39 22.78 -29.66
N ALA A 374 -4.27 21.53 -30.12
CA ALA A 374 -4.29 20.35 -29.26
C ALA A 374 -3.15 20.35 -28.23
N CYS A 375 -1.93 20.68 -28.65
CA CYS A 375 -0.78 20.78 -27.74
C CYS A 375 -0.98 21.87 -26.67
N ILE A 376 -1.59 23.00 -27.03
CA ILE A 376 -1.93 24.05 -26.05
C ILE A 376 -2.96 23.55 -25.06
N THR A 377 -4.03 22.88 -25.51
CA THR A 377 -5.04 22.32 -24.58
C THR A 377 -4.46 21.27 -23.66
N ASP A 378 -3.54 20.44 -24.15
CA ASP A 378 -2.85 19.43 -23.33
C ASP A 378 -1.96 20.10 -22.28
N LEU A 379 -1.21 21.15 -22.64
CA LEU A 379 -0.40 21.91 -21.69
C LEU A 379 -1.24 22.68 -20.67
N GLU A 380 -2.38 23.24 -21.06
CA GLU A 380 -3.33 23.87 -20.13
C GLU A 380 -3.82 22.86 -19.10
N ASN A 381 -4.22 21.67 -19.56
CA ASN A 381 -4.64 20.58 -18.67
C ASN A 381 -3.51 20.17 -17.71
N ASP A 382 -2.28 19.99 -18.20
CA ASP A 382 -1.11 19.67 -17.37
C ASP A 382 -0.85 20.75 -16.30
N ILE A 383 -0.92 22.03 -16.67
CA ILE A 383 -0.73 23.14 -15.74
C ILE A 383 -1.84 23.16 -14.68
N THR A 384 -3.10 22.91 -15.09
CA THR A 384 -4.22 22.83 -14.13
C THR A 384 -4.03 21.69 -13.15
N LEU A 385 -3.59 20.52 -13.62
CA LEU A 385 -3.26 19.37 -12.78
C LEU A 385 -2.15 19.73 -11.78
N LEU A 386 -1.03 20.26 -12.26
CA LEU A 386 0.10 20.65 -11.38
C LEU A 386 -0.33 21.70 -10.35
N SER A 387 -1.22 22.63 -10.73
CA SER A 387 -1.78 23.61 -9.80
C SER A 387 -2.70 22.99 -8.74
N GLN A 388 -3.42 21.92 -9.09
CA GLN A 388 -4.25 21.18 -8.14
C GLN A 388 -3.36 20.39 -7.18
N TRP A 389 -2.29 19.77 -7.67
CA TRP A 389 -1.33 19.04 -6.84
C TRP A 389 -0.65 19.96 -5.84
N GLU A 390 -0.18 21.14 -6.27
CA GLU A 390 0.36 22.16 -5.36
C GLU A 390 -0.65 22.55 -4.27
N LYS A 391 -1.94 22.69 -4.61
CA LYS A 391 -2.98 23.03 -3.62
C LYS A 391 -3.26 21.89 -2.64
N VAL A 392 -3.26 20.64 -3.12
CA VAL A 392 -3.50 19.46 -2.27
C VAL A 392 -2.34 19.27 -1.29
N ASP A 393 -1.10 19.37 -1.75
CA ASP A 393 0.09 19.25 -0.90
C ASP A 393 0.15 20.35 0.16
N VAL A 394 -0.25 21.58 -0.20
CA VAL A 394 -0.32 22.71 0.76
C VAL A 394 -1.47 22.56 1.76
N ALA A 395 -2.60 21.98 1.36
CA ALA A 395 -3.79 21.84 2.22
C ALA A 395 -3.71 20.64 3.18
N ASN A 396 -2.95 19.59 2.83
CA ASN A 396 -2.84 18.36 3.61
C ASN A 396 -1.37 18.04 3.98
N PRO A 397 -0.70 18.89 4.78
CA PRO A 397 0.66 18.60 5.25
C PRO A 397 0.75 17.38 6.16
N ASN A 398 -0.37 16.83 6.64
CA ASN A 398 -0.45 15.73 7.62
C ASN A 398 -0.91 14.38 7.04
N LEU A 399 -1.09 14.24 5.72
CA LEU A 399 -1.63 13.02 5.08
C LEU A 399 -0.55 12.10 4.48
N HIS A 400 0.72 12.35 4.77
CA HIS A 400 1.87 11.60 4.24
C HIS A 400 2.70 10.94 5.33
#